data_AF-A0A482WKR4-F1
#
_entry.id   AF-A0A482WKR4-F1
#
_cell.length_a   1.000
_cell.length_b   1.000
_cell.length_c   1.000
_cell.angle_alpha   90.00
_cell.angle_beta   90.00
_cell.angle_gamma   90.00
#
_symmetry.space_group_name_H-M   'P 1'
#
loop_
_entity.id
_entity.type
_entity.pdbx_description
1 polymer ?
#
loop_
_entity_poly.entity_id
_entity_poly.type
_entity_poly.pdbx_seq_one_letter_code
_entity_poly.pdbx_strand_id
1 'polypeptide(L)' 'MFSGNQSRFLLELSGHQEGVGAVLEEGARMLSEGGLSKEEEDEVRVQMKLLNSRWEALRIKAMEKQAW' A
#
# COMPACT_ATOMS: atom_id res chain seq x y z
N MET A 1 4.68 -30.13 -6.59
CA MET A 1 3.87 -29.61 -5.46
C MET A 1 4.23 -28.14 -5.12
N PHE A 2 4.31 -27.22 -6.09
CA PHE A 2 4.73 -25.81 -5.84
C PHE A 2 3.63 -24.74 -6.04
N SER A 3 2.42 -25.13 -6.48
CA SER A 3 1.38 -24.17 -6.89
C SER A 3 0.53 -23.58 -5.74
N GLY A 4 0.28 -24.32 -4.65
CA GLY A 4 -0.70 -23.90 -3.63
C GLY A 4 -0.29 -22.70 -2.75
N ASN A 5 1.00 -22.43 -2.59
CA ASN A 5 1.47 -21.39 -1.67
C ASN A 5 1.45 -19.98 -2.30
N GLN A 6 1.62 -19.90 -3.63
CA GLN A 6 1.64 -18.61 -4.34
C GLN A 6 0.24 -18.00 -4.48
N SER A 7 -0.78 -18.81 -4.79
CA SER A 7 -2.17 -18.34 -4.86
C SER A 7 -2.69 -17.85 -3.51
N ARG A 8 -2.28 -18.50 -2.41
CA ARG A 8 -2.62 -18.07 -1.05
C ARG A 8 -2.01 -16.70 -0.74
N PHE A 9 -0.76 -16.46 -1.15
CA PHE A 9 -0.09 -15.18 -0.96
C PHE A 9 -0.77 -14.04 -1.73
N LEU A 10 -1.24 -14.29 -2.95
CA LEU A 10 -1.98 -13.28 -3.72
C LEU A 10 -3.37 -12.99 -3.16
N LEU A 11 -4.05 -14.01 -2.60
CA LEU A 11 -5.30 -13.82 -1.88
C LEU A 11 -5.09 -12.94 -0.64
N GLU A 12 -4.01 -13.19 0.09
CA GLU A 12 -3.61 -12.37 1.24
C GLU A 12 -3.29 -10.94 0.83
N LEU A 13 -2.54 -10.72 -0.26
CA LEU A 13 -2.31 -9.38 -0.81
C LEU A 13 -3.61 -8.68 -1.20
N SER A 14 -4.55 -9.40 -1.80
CA SER A 14 -5.86 -8.83 -2.15
C SER A 14 -6.63 -8.38 -0.91
N GLY A 15 -6.53 -9.12 0.20
CA GLY A 15 -7.14 -8.74 1.48
C GLY A 15 -6.51 -7.50 2.13
N HIS A 16 -5.22 -7.22 1.88
CA HIS A 16 -4.55 -6.03 2.42
C HIS A 16 -4.73 -4.78 1.55
N GLN A 17 -5.17 -4.92 0.30
CA GLN A 17 -5.37 -3.80 -0.64
C GLN A 17 -6.35 -2.75 -0.08
N GLU A 18 -7.44 -3.18 0.54
CA GLU A 18 -8.43 -2.29 1.16
C GLU A 18 -7.80 -1.47 2.30
N GLY A 19 -7.04 -2.12 3.18
CA GLY A 19 -6.37 -1.44 4.29
C GLY A 19 -5.33 -0.42 3.84
N VAL A 20 -4.54 -0.75 2.81
CA VAL A 20 -3.59 0.21 2.21
C VAL A 20 -4.35 1.39 1.59
N GLY A 21 -5.46 1.14 0.90
CA GLY A 21 -6.33 2.18 0.36
C GLY A 21 -6.86 3.12 1.44
N ALA A 22 -7.39 2.57 2.54
CA ALA A 22 -7.95 3.33 3.64
C ALA A 22 -6.91 4.25 4.31
N VAL A 23 -5.68 3.79 4.50
CA VAL A 23 -4.60 4.63 5.06
C VAL A 23 -4.22 5.78 4.11
N LEU A 24 -4.18 5.52 2.81
CA LEU A 24 -3.88 6.56 1.81
C LEU A 24 -5.01 7.59 1.70
N GLU A 25 -6.27 7.14 1.78
CA GLU A 25 -7.44 8.02 1.79
C GLU A 25 -7.45 8.91 3.04
N GLU A 26 -7.20 8.33 4.21
CA GLU A 26 -7.14 9.07 5.47
C GLU A 26 -5.98 10.09 5.46
N GLY A 27 -4.81 9.71 4.97
CA GLY A 27 -3.70 10.64 4.80
C GLY A 27 -4.03 11.79 3.84
N ALA A 28 -4.73 11.51 2.73
CA ALA A 28 -5.19 12.56 1.82
C ALA A 28 -6.22 13.48 2.47
N ARG A 29 -7.13 12.93 3.28
CA ARG A 29 -8.12 13.67 4.05
C ARG A 29 -7.44 14.63 5.04
N MET A 30 -6.49 14.13 5.84
CA MET A 30 -5.70 14.94 6.79
C MET A 30 -4.99 16.12 6.10
N LEU A 31 -4.42 15.91 4.91
CA LEU A 31 -3.78 16.97 4.13
C LEU A 31 -4.78 17.99 3.55
N SER A 32 -6.05 17.62 3.40
CA SER A 32 -7.09 18.48 2.80
C SER A 32 -7.88 19.28 3.83
N GLU A 33 -8.16 18.70 5.01
CA GLU A 33 -8.92 19.32 6.09
C GLU A 33 -8.09 20.39 6.85
N GLY A 34 -6.76 20.32 6.73
CA GLY A 34 -5.83 21.21 7.43
C GLY A 34 -5.71 20.84 8.91
N GLY A 35 -5.15 21.75 9.72
CA GLY A 35 -4.93 21.53 11.15
C GLY A 35 -3.61 20.80 11.48
N LEU A 36 -2.87 20.37 10.47
CA LEU A 36 -1.48 19.96 10.58
C LEU A 36 -0.55 21.18 10.44
N SER A 37 0.57 21.15 11.16
CA SER A 37 1.72 21.98 10.85
C SER A 37 2.33 21.58 9.50
N LYS A 38 3.17 22.45 8.95
CA LYS A 38 3.86 22.16 7.69
C LYS A 38 4.74 20.91 7.80
N GLU A 39 5.43 20.74 8.92
CA GLU A 39 6.26 19.58 9.20
C GLU A 39 5.43 18.29 9.22
N GLU A 40 4.26 18.31 9.85
CA GLU A 40 3.34 17.16 9.88
C GLU A 40 2.76 16.86 8.48
N GLU A 41 2.41 17.87 7.68
CA GLU A 41 1.99 17.65 6.29
C GLU A 41 3.10 16.98 5.46
N ASP A 42 4.34 17.46 5.60
CA ASP A 42 5.49 16.90 4.89
C ASP A 42 5.73 15.44 5.31
N GLU A 43 5.60 15.12 6.60
CA GLU A 43 5.68 13.75 7.10
C GLU A 43 4.59 12.85 6.52
N VAL A 44 3.32 13.30 6.52
CA VAL A 44 2.20 12.54 5.94
C VAL A 44 2.46 12.26 4.46
N ARG A 45 2.91 13.25 3.68
CA ARG A 45 3.24 13.08 2.26
C ARG A 45 4.35 12.05 2.04
N VAL A 46 5.42 12.09 2.85
CA VAL A 46 6.52 11.13 2.77
C VAL A 46 6.04 9.72 3.11
N GLN A 47 5.25 9.56 4.18
CA GLN A 47 4.73 8.27 4.61
C GLN A 47 3.80 7.66 3.56
N MET A 48 2.86 8.45 3.02
CA MET A 48 1.97 8.00 1.94
C MET A 48 2.74 7.57 0.70
N LYS A 49 3.74 8.35 0.27
CA LYS A 49 4.58 8.01 -0.88
C LYS A 49 5.35 6.70 -0.65
N LEU A 50 5.89 6.51 0.55
CA LEU A 50 6.63 5.32 0.92
C LEU A 50 5.72 4.08 0.98
N LEU A 51 4.55 4.21 1.60
CA LEU A 51 3.54 3.15 1.67
C LEU A 51 3.12 2.70 0.27
N ASN A 52 2.71 3.65 -0.59
CA ASN A 52 2.29 3.36 -1.95
C ASN A 52 3.41 2.68 -2.77
N SER A 53 4.63 3.21 -2.70
CA SER A 53 5.77 2.66 -3.45
C SER A 53 6.14 1.24 -3.01
N ARG A 54 6.14 0.96 -1.70
CA ARG A 54 6.44 -0.36 -1.15
C ARG A 54 5.35 -1.36 -1.47
N TRP A 55 4.09 -0.94 -1.37
CA TRP A 55 2.93 -1.76 -1.69
C TRP A 55 2.93 -2.18 -3.17
N GLU A 56 3.13 -1.23 -4.07
CA GLU A 56 3.13 -1.52 -5.51
C GLU A 56 4.31 -2.41 -5.91
N ALA A 57 5.50 -2.16 -5.35
CA ALA A 57 6.66 -3.03 -5.59
C ALA A 57 6.43 -4.48 -5.11
N LEU A 58 5.71 -4.66 -4.00
CA LEU A 58 5.35 -5.98 -3.50
C LEU A 58 4.34 -6.67 -4.43
N ARG A 59 3.29 -5.93 -4.84
CA ARG A 59 2.24 -6.42 -5.74
C ARG A 59 2.82 -6.88 -7.09
N ILE A 60 3.67 -6.05 -7.70
CA ILE A 60 4.33 -6.38 -8.98
C ILE A 60 5.18 -7.64 -8.84
N LYS A 61 6.06 -7.72 -7.84
CA LYS A 61 6.91 -8.91 -7.61
C LYS A 61 6.10 -10.18 -7.38
N ALA A 62 4.96 -10.06 -6.69
CA ALA A 62 4.06 -11.19 -6.43
C ALA A 62 3.40 -11.69 -7.72
N MET A 63 2.93 -10.76 -8.57
CA MET A 63 2.34 -11.07 -9.87
C MET A 63 3.36 -11.65 -10.85
N GLU A 64 4.57 -11.08 -10.93
CA GLU A 64 5.67 -11.60 -11.73
C GLU A 64 5.97 -13.05 -11.35
N LYS A 65 6.09 -13.33 -10.05
CA LYS A 65 6.37 -14.69 -9.56
C LYS A 65 5.30 -15.72 -9.91
N GLN A 66 4.05 -15.30 -10.11
CA GLN A 66 2.94 -16.18 -10.52
C GLN A 66 2.92 -16.44 -12.03
N ALA A 67 3.45 -15.51 -12.83
CA ALA A 67 3.46 -15.62 -14.29
C ALA A 67 4.50 -16.65 -14.82
N TRP A 68 5.39 -17.14 -13.95
CA TRP A 68 6.40 -18.18 -14.21
C TRP A 68 6.04 -19.51 -13.54
#